data_AF-A0A512PC26-F1
#
_entry.id   AF-A0A512PC26-F1
#
_cell.length_a   1.000
_cell.length_b   1.000
_cell.length_c   1.000
_cell.angle_alpha   90.00
_cell.angle_beta   90.00
_cell.angle_gamma   90.00
#
_symmetry.space_group_name_H-M   'P 1'
#
loop_
_entity.id
_entity.type
_entity.pdbx_description
1 polymer ?
#
loop_
_entity_poly.entity_id
_entity_poly.type
_entity_poly.pdbx_seq_one_letter_code
_entity_poly.pdbx_strand_id
1 'polypeptide(L)'
;MTASPTEIDPRFERSVGFWLRAYPRRWRATRADELTAVLADMAAPGARRLDVRSALGLLRAGWGTRWRERPPFWVAVGYRWQMSVPAPRYRAWVRDDIEGPLFPAREVAWRLWFIFVMMGWQVHFGNYGPEIFIGYVLLFVAIIGLSDARNRRSAAKRALRASPDDPPGQWGLISVSTLRDRWTADPALRWTTGLLAVGALGWNAAALARSLRTVTCSTGTAAGDQCSASVWGMSTLGLLVVVLGALAVAVPLGLLVLERLRRELPRRPEQPSRHVVRPTVGMAIGATAIGVMVAGEAWLEVVGRWPMVLAPLAGPLCLVLVVPAAAAAWVVRAGEPDVTVVDVRRVALTGRPPAVDALTEGLVGAYRAGPSDAGLLAAQQDQPAGPGWVLGTAR
;
A
#
# COMPACT_ATOMS: atom_id res chain seq x y z
N MET A 1 50.06 -24.25 -5.24
CA MET A 1 48.96 -24.33 -4.25
C MET A 1 48.09 -23.10 -4.42
N THR A 2 47.03 -23.20 -5.22
CA THR A 2 46.00 -22.17 -5.34
C THR A 2 45.15 -22.25 -4.06
N ALA A 3 45.35 -21.30 -3.14
CA ALA A 3 44.49 -21.18 -1.98
C ALA A 3 43.04 -21.04 -2.45
N SER A 4 42.17 -21.97 -2.05
CA SER A 4 40.73 -21.83 -2.26
C SER A 4 40.29 -20.47 -1.72
N PRO A 5 39.41 -19.73 -2.43
CA PRO A 5 38.84 -18.50 -1.90
C PRO A 5 38.31 -18.79 -0.50
N THR A 6 38.85 -18.08 0.50
CA THR A 6 38.45 -18.22 1.90
C THR A 6 36.95 -17.96 1.96
N GLU A 7 36.20 -19.03 2.18
CA GLU A 7 34.74 -18.97 2.25
C GLU A 7 34.36 -18.04 3.41
N ILE A 8 33.82 -16.86 3.10
CA ILE A 8 33.42 -15.86 4.09
C ILE A 8 32.25 -16.44 4.90
N ASP A 9 32.31 -16.37 6.23
CA ASP A 9 31.21 -16.86 7.07
C ASP A 9 29.89 -16.12 6.72
N PRO A 10 28.80 -16.83 6.34
CA PRO A 10 27.51 -16.21 6.01
C PRO A 10 26.90 -15.34 7.12
N ARG A 11 27.32 -15.50 8.37
CA ARG A 11 26.93 -14.63 9.49
C ARG A 11 27.68 -13.30 9.44
N PHE A 12 28.95 -13.31 9.04
CA PHE A 12 29.75 -12.10 8.85
C PHE A 12 29.20 -11.28 7.69
N GLU A 13 28.93 -11.91 6.54
CA GLU A 13 28.31 -11.25 5.39
C GLU A 13 26.97 -10.58 5.74
N ARG A 14 26.12 -11.28 6.52
CA ARG A 14 24.86 -10.70 7.02
C ARG A 14 25.09 -9.50 7.94
N SER A 15 26.09 -9.56 8.81
CA SER A 15 26.47 -8.45 9.68
C SER A 15 26.94 -7.24 8.87
N VAL A 16 27.84 -7.44 7.91
CA VAL A 16 28.32 -6.38 7.01
C VAL A 16 27.16 -5.81 6.19
N GLY A 17 26.35 -6.67 5.56
CA GLY A 17 25.19 -6.29 4.78
C GLY A 17 24.16 -5.48 5.57
N PHE A 18 24.02 -5.73 6.89
CA PHE A 18 23.21 -4.90 7.77
C PHE A 18 23.76 -3.48 7.90
N TRP A 19 25.05 -3.31 8.20
CA TRP A 19 25.69 -2.00 8.36
C TRP A 19 25.79 -1.24 7.04
N LEU A 20 26.02 -1.93 5.92
CA LEU A 20 26.04 -1.32 4.59
C LEU A 20 24.70 -0.67 4.22
N ARG A 21 23.58 -0.99 4.90
CA ARG A 21 22.30 -0.29 4.70
C ARG A 21 22.39 1.22 4.96
N ALA A 22 23.46 1.70 5.61
CA ALA A 22 23.79 3.13 5.73
C ALA A 22 24.13 3.78 4.38
N TYR A 23 24.68 3.03 3.42
CA TYR A 23 25.02 3.52 2.08
C TYR A 23 23.80 3.60 1.17
N PRO A 24 23.84 4.43 0.10
CA PRO A 24 22.82 4.46 -0.95
C PRO A 24 22.61 3.07 -1.58
N ARG A 25 21.40 2.76 -2.08
CA ARG A 25 21.08 1.40 -2.60
C ARG A 25 21.93 1.09 -3.83
N ARG A 26 22.03 2.04 -4.75
CA ARG A 26 22.87 1.93 -5.95
C ARG A 26 24.35 1.71 -5.63
N TRP A 27 24.88 2.37 -4.59
CA TRP A 27 26.27 2.22 -4.17
C TRP A 27 26.52 0.78 -3.72
N ARG A 28 25.61 0.23 -2.90
CA ARG A 28 25.70 -1.17 -2.46
C ARG A 28 25.61 -2.15 -3.62
N ALA A 29 24.72 -1.92 -4.58
CA ALA A 29 24.55 -2.82 -5.72
C ALA A 29 25.85 -3.00 -6.52
N THR A 30 26.75 -2.03 -6.49
CA THR A 30 28.04 -2.09 -7.20
C THR A 30 29.22 -2.45 -6.31
N ARG A 31 29.22 -2.03 -5.04
CA ARG A 31 30.41 -2.07 -4.16
C ARG A 31 30.26 -2.95 -2.92
N ALA A 32 29.08 -3.54 -2.67
CA ALA A 32 28.86 -4.31 -1.44
C ALA A 32 29.76 -5.54 -1.37
N ASP A 33 29.91 -6.27 -2.48
CA ASP A 33 30.68 -7.52 -2.50
C ASP A 33 32.19 -7.22 -2.34
N GLU A 34 32.70 -6.24 -3.08
CA GLU A 34 34.08 -5.74 -2.95
C GLU A 34 34.38 -5.30 -1.50
N LEU A 35 33.50 -4.48 -0.92
CA LEU A 35 33.72 -3.99 0.44
C LEU A 35 33.57 -5.11 1.49
N THR A 36 32.69 -6.10 1.25
CA THR A 36 32.53 -7.25 2.15
C THR A 36 33.78 -8.13 2.14
N ALA A 37 34.37 -8.38 0.98
CA ALA A 37 35.64 -9.09 0.84
C ALA A 37 36.78 -8.36 1.58
N VAL A 38 36.94 -7.05 1.33
CA VAL A 38 37.96 -6.23 2.01
C VAL A 38 37.77 -6.24 3.54
N LEU A 39 36.53 -6.18 4.02
CA LEU A 39 36.25 -6.26 5.46
C LEU A 39 36.50 -7.65 6.04
N ALA A 40 36.29 -8.72 5.26
CA ALA A 40 36.58 -10.08 5.67
C ALA A 40 38.10 -10.32 5.77
N ASP A 41 38.88 -9.78 4.83
CA ASP A 41 40.35 -9.87 4.84
C ASP A 41 40.99 -9.11 6.02
N MET A 42 40.35 -8.03 6.46
CA MET A 42 40.79 -7.27 7.64
C MET A 42 40.27 -7.84 8.97
N ALA A 43 39.28 -8.73 8.93
CA ALA A 43 38.70 -9.31 10.14
C ALA A 43 39.61 -10.39 10.73
N ALA A 44 39.54 -10.59 12.05
CA ALA A 44 40.23 -11.69 12.69
C ALA A 44 39.75 -13.04 12.11
N PRO A 45 40.62 -14.05 11.97
CA PRO A 45 40.23 -15.38 11.49
C PRO A 45 39.04 -15.94 12.30
N GLY A 46 37.98 -16.35 11.61
CA GLY A 46 36.76 -16.88 12.24
C GLY A 46 35.80 -15.81 12.80
N ALA A 47 36.00 -14.53 12.50
CA ALA A 47 35.07 -13.47 12.89
C ALA A 47 33.68 -13.70 12.26
N ARG A 48 32.65 -13.76 13.11
CA ARG A 48 31.25 -13.97 12.68
C ARG A 48 30.46 -12.68 12.55
N ARG A 49 31.00 -11.57 13.06
CA ARG A 49 30.36 -10.24 13.09
C ARG A 49 31.42 -9.18 12.88
N LEU A 50 30.99 -8.06 12.30
CA LEU A 50 31.82 -6.88 12.16
C LEU A 50 32.07 -6.25 13.55
N ASP A 51 33.31 -5.86 13.82
CA ASP A 51 33.64 -5.15 15.07
C ASP A 51 32.92 -3.78 15.14
N VAL A 52 32.67 -3.30 16.35
CA VAL A 52 31.89 -2.08 16.58
C VAL A 52 32.56 -0.84 15.96
N ARG A 53 33.90 -0.78 15.96
CA ARG A 53 34.64 0.37 15.42
C ARG A 53 34.50 0.45 13.90
N SER A 54 34.67 -0.67 13.21
CA SER A 54 34.44 -0.77 11.76
C SER A 54 32.98 -0.52 11.41
N ALA A 55 32.04 -1.04 12.20
CA ALA A 55 30.61 -0.76 12.03
C ALA A 55 30.28 0.73 12.12
N LEU A 56 30.81 1.44 13.13
CA LEU A 56 30.65 2.89 13.28
C LEU A 56 31.33 3.66 12.13
N GLY A 57 32.50 3.18 11.67
CA GLY A 57 33.19 3.70 10.49
C GLY A 57 32.32 3.62 9.24
N LEU A 58 31.71 2.46 8.97
CA LEU A 58 30.79 2.25 7.86
C LEU A 58 29.53 3.11 7.97
N LEU A 59 28.96 3.24 9.17
CA LEU A 59 27.82 4.12 9.40
C LEU A 59 28.14 5.58 9.05
N ARG A 60 29.25 6.10 9.58
CA ARG A 60 29.68 7.48 9.33
C ARG A 60 29.99 7.71 7.86
N ALA A 61 30.72 6.81 7.23
CA ALA A 61 31.06 6.91 5.81
C ALA A 61 29.80 6.78 4.91
N GLY A 62 28.90 5.86 5.21
CA GLY A 62 27.63 5.68 4.51
C GLY A 62 26.72 6.91 4.61
N TRP A 63 26.57 7.49 5.80
CA TRP A 63 25.85 8.74 5.99
C TRP A 63 26.53 9.94 5.31
N GLY A 64 27.86 10.03 5.37
CA GLY A 64 28.62 11.05 4.65
C GLY A 64 28.39 10.97 3.14
N THR A 65 28.35 9.77 2.56
CA THR A 65 28.02 9.56 1.15
C THR A 65 26.60 10.00 0.83
N ARG A 66 25.59 9.63 1.64
CA ARG A 66 24.22 10.12 1.45
C ARG A 66 24.10 11.63 1.55
N TRP A 67 24.85 12.25 2.46
CA TRP A 67 24.83 13.70 2.65
C TRP A 67 25.42 14.43 1.45
N ARG A 68 26.56 13.98 0.93
CA ARG A 68 27.22 14.59 -0.25
C ARG A 68 26.39 14.48 -1.53
N GLU A 69 25.58 13.44 -1.64
CA GLU A 69 24.72 13.20 -2.81
C GLU A 69 23.31 13.81 -2.66
N ARG A 70 23.01 14.40 -1.50
CA ARG A 70 21.71 14.99 -1.23
C ARG A 70 21.56 16.31 -2.00
N PRO A 71 20.43 16.54 -2.68
CA PRO A 71 20.16 17.84 -3.28
C PRO A 71 20.04 18.93 -2.20
N PRO A 72 20.27 20.21 -2.56
CA PRO A 72 19.94 21.35 -1.70
C PRO A 72 18.52 21.24 -1.16
N PHE A 73 18.31 21.72 0.07
CA PHE A 73 17.04 21.56 0.78
C PHE A 73 15.82 21.98 -0.05
N TRP A 74 15.88 23.14 -0.72
CA TRP A 74 14.79 23.67 -1.55
C TRP A 74 14.44 22.77 -2.74
N VAL A 75 15.43 22.11 -3.36
CA VAL A 75 15.18 21.14 -4.44
C VAL A 75 14.49 19.89 -3.89
N ALA A 76 14.89 19.44 -2.70
CA ALA A 76 14.22 18.32 -2.03
C ALA A 76 12.77 18.68 -1.65
N VAL A 77 12.51 19.91 -1.19
CA VAL A 77 11.17 20.41 -0.88
C VAL A 77 10.32 20.52 -2.14
N GLY A 78 10.82 21.16 -3.20
CA GLY A 78 10.11 21.31 -4.47
C GLY A 78 9.75 19.96 -5.12
N TYR A 79 10.64 18.98 -5.02
CA TYR A 79 10.37 17.59 -5.41
C TYR A 79 9.19 17.00 -4.64
N ARG A 80 9.18 17.13 -3.31
CA ARG A 80 8.12 16.58 -2.45
C ARG A 80 6.78 17.28 -2.66
N TRP A 81 6.82 18.59 -2.89
CA TRP A 81 5.63 19.39 -3.17
C TRP A 81 5.15 19.26 -4.62
N GLN A 82 5.79 18.39 -5.41
CA GLN A 82 5.42 18.14 -6.80
C GLN A 82 5.53 19.41 -7.68
N MET A 83 6.30 20.41 -7.23
CA MET A 83 6.47 21.71 -7.87
C MET A 83 7.59 21.71 -8.90
N SER A 84 8.58 20.82 -8.76
CA SER A 84 9.77 20.82 -9.64
C SER A 84 10.28 19.42 -9.92
N VAL A 85 10.66 19.17 -11.16
CA VAL A 85 11.45 17.99 -11.54
C VAL A 85 12.91 18.24 -11.13
N PRO A 86 13.52 17.35 -10.32
CA PRO A 86 14.92 17.52 -9.93
C PRO A 86 15.85 17.51 -11.16
N ALA A 87 16.87 18.36 -11.14
CA ALA A 87 17.91 18.38 -12.18
C ALA A 87 18.52 16.98 -12.39
N PRO A 88 18.96 16.63 -13.60
CA PRO A 88 19.41 15.27 -13.94
C PRO A 88 20.44 14.66 -12.97
N ARG A 89 21.36 15.48 -12.45
CA ARG A 89 22.38 15.07 -11.44
C ARG A 89 21.79 14.49 -10.15
N TYR A 90 20.55 14.83 -9.79
CA TYR A 90 19.89 14.36 -8.57
C TYR A 90 18.95 13.17 -8.79
N ARG A 91 18.78 12.68 -10.03
CA ARG A 91 17.90 11.53 -10.32
C ARG A 91 18.29 10.26 -9.58
N ALA A 92 19.59 10.05 -9.38
CA ALA A 92 20.08 8.90 -8.61
C ALA A 92 19.63 8.96 -7.14
N TRP A 93 19.63 10.16 -6.54
CA TRP A 93 19.08 10.38 -5.20
C TRP A 93 17.57 10.16 -5.16
N VAL A 94 16.83 10.69 -6.14
CA VAL A 94 15.38 10.49 -6.26
C VAL A 94 15.02 9.01 -6.38
N ARG A 95 15.76 8.27 -7.20
CA ARG A 95 15.55 6.83 -7.39
C ARG A 95 15.73 6.08 -6.08
N ASP A 96 16.81 6.35 -5.35
CA ASP A 96 17.05 5.74 -4.03
C ASP A 96 15.98 6.13 -3.00
N ASP A 97 15.41 7.35 -3.09
CA ASP A 97 14.29 7.76 -2.28
C ASP A 97 13.02 6.96 -2.58
N ILE A 98 12.63 6.88 -3.87
CA ILE A 98 11.43 6.19 -4.35
C ILE A 98 11.51 4.68 -4.13
N GLU A 99 12.68 4.08 -4.32
CA GLU A 99 12.88 2.64 -4.07
C GLU A 99 13.08 2.36 -2.57
N GLY A 100 13.26 3.37 -1.73
CA GLY A 100 13.52 3.23 -0.31
C GLY A 100 12.35 2.58 0.45
N PRO A 101 12.60 1.73 1.47
CA PRO A 101 11.54 1.16 2.30
C PRO A 101 10.78 2.22 3.10
N LEU A 102 11.44 3.33 3.43
CA LEU A 102 10.88 4.45 4.19
C LEU A 102 10.15 5.48 3.31
N PHE A 103 10.04 5.27 2.00
CA PHE A 103 9.31 6.18 1.11
C PHE A 103 7.89 6.50 1.60
N PRO A 104 7.02 5.51 1.92
CA PRO A 104 5.67 5.81 2.39
C PRO A 104 5.67 6.59 3.71
N ALA A 105 6.56 6.24 4.65
CA ALA A 105 6.67 6.96 5.92
C ALA A 105 7.10 8.43 5.73
N ARG A 106 8.02 8.69 4.79
CA ARG A 106 8.42 10.06 4.44
C ARG A 106 7.30 10.82 3.75
N GLU A 107 6.57 10.19 2.85
CA GLU A 107 5.41 10.79 2.17
C GLU A 107 4.29 11.11 3.17
N VAL A 108 4.03 10.22 4.13
CA VAL A 108 3.14 10.44 5.28
C VAL A 108 3.62 11.63 6.08
N ALA A 109 4.87 11.63 6.56
CA ALA A 109 5.39 12.72 7.39
C ALA A 109 5.28 14.08 6.71
N TRP A 110 5.54 14.14 5.40
CA TRP A 110 5.46 15.38 4.63
C TRP A 110 4.02 15.89 4.45
N ARG A 111 3.06 14.99 4.19
CA ARG A 111 1.64 15.37 4.09
C ARG A 111 1.04 15.68 5.45
N LEU A 112 1.42 14.93 6.48
CA LEU A 112 1.02 15.16 7.87
C LEU A 112 1.55 16.49 8.39
N TRP A 113 2.69 17.00 7.93
CA TRP A 113 3.14 18.34 8.33
C TRP A 113 2.09 19.41 8.03
N PHE A 114 1.49 19.37 6.83
CA PHE A 114 0.44 20.32 6.46
C PHE A 114 -0.82 20.15 7.32
N ILE A 115 -1.22 18.91 7.59
CA ILE A 115 -2.36 18.59 8.46
C ILE A 115 -2.08 19.02 9.89
N PHE A 116 -0.86 18.81 10.39
CA PHE A 116 -0.47 19.21 11.73
C PHE A 116 -0.57 20.73 11.89
N VAL A 117 -0.12 21.50 10.90
CA VAL A 117 -0.26 22.96 10.91
C VAL A 117 -1.75 23.37 10.86
N MET A 118 -2.54 22.80 9.94
CA MET A 118 -3.94 23.17 9.76
C MET A 118 -4.85 22.69 10.90
N MET A 119 -4.71 21.46 11.37
CA MET A 119 -5.53 20.88 12.43
C MET A 119 -5.02 21.25 13.82
N GLY A 120 -3.71 21.38 14.00
CA GLY A 120 -3.14 21.89 15.25
C GLY A 120 -3.65 23.30 15.55
N TRP A 121 -3.80 24.12 14.50
CA TRP A 121 -4.52 25.40 14.60
C TRP A 121 -5.96 25.18 15.09
N GLN A 122 -6.76 24.35 14.42
CA GLN A 122 -8.16 24.10 14.81
C GLN A 122 -8.31 23.57 16.25
N VAL A 123 -7.45 22.64 16.68
CA VAL A 123 -7.44 22.08 18.04
C VAL A 123 -7.04 23.16 19.06
N HIS A 124 -6.03 23.98 18.74
CA HIS A 124 -5.60 25.08 19.61
C HIS A 124 -6.72 26.10 19.84
N PHE A 125 -7.52 26.38 18.81
CA PHE A 125 -8.68 27.28 18.91
C PHE A 125 -9.96 26.57 19.42
N GLY A 126 -9.87 25.32 19.89
CA GLY A 126 -10.97 24.62 20.56
C GLY A 126 -12.06 24.08 19.62
N ASN A 127 -11.82 24.03 18.31
CA ASN A 127 -12.84 23.64 17.34
C ASN A 127 -13.06 22.11 17.26
N TYR A 128 -12.08 21.30 17.64
CA TYR A 128 -12.15 19.84 17.58
C TYR A 128 -11.42 19.16 18.75
N GLY A 129 -11.96 18.03 19.22
CA GLY A 129 -11.31 17.16 20.18
C GLY A 129 -10.14 16.36 19.59
N PRO A 130 -9.21 15.85 20.43
CA PRO A 130 -8.04 15.11 19.98
C PRO A 130 -8.37 13.81 19.21
N GLU A 131 -9.52 13.21 19.46
CA GLU A 131 -10.01 12.03 18.74
C GLU A 131 -10.21 12.28 17.24
N ILE A 132 -10.71 13.46 16.85
CA ILE A 132 -10.90 13.84 15.45
C ILE A 132 -9.53 13.97 14.77
N PHE A 133 -8.56 14.59 15.46
CA PHE A 133 -7.19 14.70 14.95
C PHE A 133 -6.55 13.32 14.71
N ILE A 134 -6.67 12.40 15.67
CA ILE A 134 -6.18 11.03 15.53
C ILE A 134 -6.85 10.32 14.35
N GLY A 135 -8.17 10.47 14.19
CA GLY A 135 -8.93 9.93 13.06
C GLY A 135 -8.38 10.41 11.71
N TYR A 136 -8.10 11.71 11.57
CA TYR A 136 -7.47 12.25 10.36
C TYR A 136 -6.07 11.68 10.14
N VAL A 137 -5.22 11.62 11.17
CA VAL A 137 -3.87 11.04 11.03
C VAL A 137 -3.96 9.60 10.52
N LEU A 138 -4.83 8.77 11.10
CA LEU A 138 -5.04 7.38 10.67
C LEU A 138 -5.59 7.31 9.23
N LEU A 139 -6.54 8.15 8.85
CA LEU A 139 -7.08 8.22 7.50
C LEU A 139 -5.99 8.56 6.47
N PHE A 140 -5.10 9.50 6.77
CA PHE A 140 -4.00 9.84 5.88
C PHE A 140 -2.96 8.73 5.78
N VAL A 141 -2.60 8.09 6.89
CA VAL A 141 -1.75 6.90 6.89
C VAL A 141 -2.38 5.79 6.03
N ALA A 142 -3.69 5.58 6.13
CA ALA A 142 -4.45 4.63 5.32
C ALA A 142 -4.36 4.96 3.82
N ILE A 143 -4.72 6.19 3.42
CA ILE A 143 -4.72 6.64 2.02
C ILE A 143 -3.32 6.50 1.41
N ILE A 144 -2.29 6.94 2.11
CA ILE A 144 -0.91 6.93 1.61
C ILE A 144 -0.37 5.50 1.55
N GLY A 145 -0.64 4.69 2.57
CA GLY A 145 -0.24 3.29 2.63
C GLY A 145 -0.87 2.46 1.50
N LEU A 146 -2.20 2.55 1.33
CA LEU A 146 -2.93 1.86 0.26
C LEU A 146 -2.54 2.35 -1.14
N SER A 147 -2.08 3.60 -1.25
CA SER A 147 -1.63 4.21 -2.50
C SER A 147 -0.11 4.09 -2.73
N ASP A 148 0.65 3.37 -1.89
CA ASP A 148 2.13 3.37 -1.91
C ASP A 148 2.69 3.03 -3.31
N ALA A 149 2.22 1.94 -3.93
CA ALA A 149 2.65 1.55 -5.28
C ALA A 149 2.31 2.62 -6.34
N ARG A 150 1.12 3.23 -6.24
CA ARG A 150 0.69 4.30 -7.15
C ARG A 150 1.52 5.57 -6.94
N ASN A 151 1.80 5.93 -5.69
CA ASN A 151 2.60 7.09 -5.32
C ASN A 151 4.04 6.93 -5.81
N ARG A 152 4.65 5.76 -5.64
CA ARG A 152 5.98 5.45 -6.19
C ARG A 152 6.01 5.55 -7.71
N ARG A 153 5.03 4.96 -8.40
CA ARG A 153 4.94 5.03 -9.87
C ARG A 153 4.74 6.47 -10.36
N SER A 154 3.88 7.25 -9.71
CA SER A 154 3.67 8.66 -10.05
C SER A 154 4.93 9.49 -9.80
N ALA A 155 5.60 9.28 -8.66
CA ALA A 155 6.87 9.94 -8.36
C ALA A 155 7.95 9.58 -9.38
N ALA A 156 8.06 8.30 -9.78
CA ALA A 156 9.01 7.85 -10.80
C ALA A 156 8.70 8.45 -12.18
N LYS A 157 7.43 8.44 -12.61
CA LYS A 157 6.99 9.06 -13.87
C LYS A 157 7.31 10.54 -13.95
N ARG A 158 7.16 11.27 -12.85
CA ARG A 158 7.46 12.71 -12.82
C ARG A 158 8.95 13.02 -12.76
N ALA A 159 9.69 12.29 -11.93
CA ALA A 159 11.04 12.72 -11.56
C ALA A 159 12.17 11.95 -12.27
N LEU A 160 11.89 10.78 -12.82
CA LEU A 160 12.89 9.91 -13.46
C LEU A 160 12.68 9.76 -14.96
N ARG A 161 11.57 10.26 -15.53
CA ARG A 161 11.37 10.27 -16.98
C ARG A 161 12.47 11.11 -17.64
N ALA A 162 13.20 10.53 -18.58
CA ALA A 162 14.18 11.27 -19.36
C ALA A 162 13.47 12.28 -20.27
N SER A 163 13.92 13.53 -20.25
CA SER A 163 13.58 14.53 -21.26
C SER A 163 14.37 14.24 -22.53
N PRO A 164 13.85 14.55 -23.74
CA PRO A 164 14.61 14.42 -24.99
C PRO A 164 15.97 15.15 -24.96
N ASP A 165 16.03 16.28 -24.24
CA ASP A 165 17.24 17.10 -24.11
C ASP A 165 18.21 16.61 -23.03
N ASP A 166 17.82 15.60 -22.24
CA ASP A 166 18.73 15.06 -21.24
C ASP A 166 19.78 14.17 -21.92
N PRO A 167 21.06 14.27 -21.55
CA PRO A 167 22.04 13.28 -21.98
C PRO A 167 21.55 11.89 -21.51
N PRO A 168 21.79 10.82 -22.30
CA PRO A 168 21.40 9.46 -21.96
C PRO A 168 22.07 9.04 -20.64
N GLY A 169 21.41 9.37 -19.55
CA GLY A 169 21.90 9.16 -18.21
C GLY A 169 21.55 7.75 -17.78
N GLN A 170 22.50 7.10 -17.09
CA GLN A 170 22.35 5.76 -16.48
C GLN A 170 21.09 5.60 -15.62
N TRP A 171 20.48 6.70 -15.18
CA TRP A 171 19.35 6.75 -14.26
C TRP A 171 18.04 7.25 -14.87
N GLY A 172 18.05 7.60 -16.16
CA GLY A 172 16.84 7.96 -16.90
C GLY A 172 15.95 6.74 -17.13
N LEU A 173 14.64 6.93 -16.97
CA LEU A 173 13.64 5.95 -17.36
C LEU A 173 13.01 6.39 -18.67
N ILE A 174 12.91 5.46 -19.61
CA ILE A 174 12.16 5.63 -20.85
C ILE A 174 10.74 5.10 -20.66
N SER A 175 9.80 5.76 -21.32
CA SER A 175 8.41 5.32 -21.34
C SER A 175 8.26 4.20 -22.35
N VAL A 176 7.79 3.03 -21.93
CA VAL A 176 7.58 1.86 -22.80
C VAL A 176 6.26 1.20 -22.45
N SER A 177 5.63 0.56 -23.42
CA SER A 177 4.40 -0.21 -23.19
C SER A 177 4.74 -1.48 -22.40
N THR A 178 4.37 -1.53 -21.12
CA THR A 178 4.56 -2.72 -20.27
C THR A 178 3.22 -3.30 -19.86
N LEU A 179 3.21 -4.56 -19.44
CA LEU A 179 2.08 -5.09 -18.69
C LEU A 179 1.96 -4.37 -17.34
N ARG A 180 0.73 -4.24 -16.85
CA ARG A 180 0.44 -3.56 -15.58
C ARG A 180 0.74 -4.48 -14.41
N ASP A 181 1.48 -4.00 -13.43
CA ASP A 181 1.65 -4.70 -12.14
C ASP A 181 0.29 -5.04 -11.51
N ARG A 182 0.10 -6.32 -11.17
CA ARG A 182 -1.12 -6.81 -10.52
C ARG A 182 -0.80 -7.29 -9.11
N TRP A 183 -1.66 -6.99 -8.15
CA TRP A 183 -1.47 -7.45 -6.76
C TRP A 183 -1.89 -8.90 -6.61
N THR A 184 -1.09 -9.69 -5.89
CA THR A 184 -1.48 -11.05 -5.48
C THR A 184 -2.78 -11.01 -4.67
N ALA A 185 -3.72 -11.89 -5.00
CA ALA A 185 -5.03 -11.91 -4.37
C ALA A 185 -5.00 -12.35 -2.89
N ASP A 186 -4.20 -13.36 -2.55
CA ASP A 186 -4.19 -13.98 -1.22
C ASP A 186 -3.99 -12.99 -0.05
N PRO A 187 -2.89 -12.22 0.04
CA PRO A 187 -2.68 -11.30 1.15
C PRO A 187 -3.70 -10.15 1.17
N ALA A 188 -4.11 -9.66 0.01
CA ALA A 188 -5.11 -8.59 -0.08
C ALA A 188 -6.50 -9.05 0.40
N LEU A 189 -6.92 -10.27 0.04
CA LEU A 189 -8.17 -10.84 0.50
C LEU A 189 -8.13 -11.13 2.00
N ARG A 190 -7.02 -11.64 2.54
CA ARG A 190 -6.87 -11.84 4.01
C ARG A 190 -7.03 -10.53 4.78
N TRP A 191 -6.39 -9.45 4.32
CA TRP A 191 -6.57 -8.14 4.95
C TRP A 191 -7.99 -7.62 4.82
N THR A 192 -8.60 -7.77 3.63
CA THR A 192 -9.99 -7.34 3.40
C THR A 192 -10.95 -8.10 4.31
N THR A 193 -10.85 -9.42 4.37
CA THR A 193 -11.66 -10.26 5.28
C THR A 193 -11.42 -9.88 6.74
N GLY A 194 -10.17 -9.68 7.16
CA GLY A 194 -9.83 -9.25 8.52
C GLY A 194 -10.46 -7.90 8.88
N LEU A 195 -10.36 -6.90 7.99
CA LEU A 195 -10.96 -5.58 8.18
C LEU A 195 -12.48 -5.63 8.25
N LEU A 196 -13.11 -6.39 7.34
CA LEU A 196 -14.56 -6.58 7.35
C LEU A 196 -15.01 -7.33 8.62
N ALA A 197 -14.25 -8.31 9.10
CA ALA A 197 -14.55 -9.01 10.36
C ALA A 197 -14.45 -8.06 11.57
N VAL A 198 -13.39 -7.24 11.65
CA VAL A 198 -13.24 -6.23 12.71
C VAL A 198 -14.40 -5.23 12.66
N GLY A 199 -14.78 -4.73 11.48
CA GLY A 199 -15.92 -3.82 11.34
C GLY A 199 -17.25 -4.47 11.70
N ALA A 200 -17.49 -5.71 11.25
CA ALA A 200 -18.68 -6.47 11.60
C ALA A 200 -18.78 -6.67 13.11
N LEU A 201 -17.72 -7.07 13.79
CA LEU A 201 -17.74 -7.27 15.23
C LEU A 201 -17.87 -5.95 15.99
N GLY A 202 -17.03 -4.96 15.67
CA GLY A 202 -16.97 -3.68 16.36
C GLY A 202 -18.29 -2.91 16.26
N TRP A 203 -18.80 -2.69 15.05
CA TRP A 203 -20.01 -1.90 14.87
C TRP A 203 -21.28 -2.63 15.33
N ASN A 204 -21.43 -3.94 15.13
CA ASN A 204 -22.62 -4.62 15.67
C ASN A 204 -22.60 -4.65 17.21
N ALA A 205 -21.42 -4.81 17.84
CA ALA A 205 -21.29 -4.69 19.29
C ALA A 205 -21.63 -3.27 19.78
N ALA A 206 -21.21 -2.23 19.03
CA ALA A 206 -21.53 -0.85 19.33
C ALA A 206 -23.04 -0.56 19.25
N ALA A 207 -23.70 -1.02 18.18
CA ALA A 207 -25.14 -0.90 18.00
C ALA A 207 -25.91 -1.59 19.15
N LEU A 208 -25.48 -2.81 19.52
CA LEU A 208 -26.09 -3.55 20.62
C LEU A 208 -25.93 -2.83 21.96
N ALA A 209 -24.70 -2.45 22.33
CA ALA A 209 -24.40 -1.74 23.57
C ALA A 209 -25.21 -0.45 23.70
N ARG A 210 -25.38 0.28 22.59
CA ARG A 210 -26.18 1.51 22.54
C ARG A 210 -27.67 1.23 22.74
N SER A 211 -28.22 0.21 22.07
CA SER A 211 -29.63 -0.20 22.24
C SER A 211 -29.97 -0.58 23.68
N LEU A 212 -29.02 -1.19 24.40
CA LEU A 212 -29.21 -1.57 25.80
C LEU A 212 -29.23 -0.35 26.74
N ARG A 213 -28.43 0.68 26.48
CA ARG A 213 -28.43 1.93 27.28
C ARG A 213 -29.70 2.75 27.10
N THR A 214 -30.31 2.73 25.92
CA THR A 214 -31.57 3.48 25.71
C THR A 214 -32.74 2.91 26.52
N VAL A 215 -32.73 1.61 26.83
CA VAL A 215 -33.79 0.97 27.63
C VAL A 215 -33.73 1.39 29.11
N THR A 216 -32.54 1.71 29.62
CA THR A 216 -32.36 2.06 31.04
C THR A 216 -32.83 3.46 31.43
N CYS A 217 -33.11 4.34 30.45
CA CYS A 217 -33.52 5.73 30.74
C CYS A 217 -35.06 5.94 30.83
N SER A 218 -35.90 4.91 30.65
CA SER A 218 -37.35 5.12 30.48
C SER A 218 -38.22 4.98 31.75
N THR A 219 -37.66 5.00 32.96
CA THR A 219 -38.46 4.73 34.19
C THR A 219 -38.34 5.77 35.31
N GLY A 220 -37.63 6.88 35.11
CA GLY A 220 -37.52 7.95 36.10
C GLY A 220 -38.39 9.16 35.77
N THR A 221 -39.45 9.40 36.54
CA THR A 221 -40.37 10.55 36.46
C THR A 221 -39.76 11.90 36.91
N ALA A 222 -38.45 12.10 36.77
CA ALA A 222 -37.83 13.39 37.07
C ALA A 222 -37.69 14.20 35.78
N ALA A 223 -38.69 15.07 35.55
CA ALA A 223 -38.67 16.09 34.51
C ALA A 223 -37.44 16.99 34.66
N GLY A 224 -36.62 17.12 33.61
CA GLY A 224 -35.56 18.12 33.57
C GLY A 224 -34.56 17.94 32.45
N ASP A 225 -33.79 16.86 32.47
CA ASP A 225 -32.59 16.79 31.62
C ASP A 225 -32.80 15.88 30.42
N GLN A 226 -33.07 16.53 29.29
CA GLN A 226 -32.77 16.14 27.91
C GLN A 226 -32.31 14.68 27.73
N CYS A 227 -33.24 13.73 27.86
CA CYS A 227 -33.19 12.52 27.06
C CYS A 227 -33.39 12.96 25.60
N SER A 228 -32.35 13.55 25.00
CA SER A 228 -32.32 13.86 23.58
C SER A 228 -32.49 12.52 22.88
N ALA A 229 -33.72 12.25 22.45
CA ALA A 229 -34.08 11.09 21.67
C ALA A 229 -33.20 11.10 20.44
N SER A 230 -32.08 10.36 20.48
CA SER A 230 -31.27 10.19 19.29
C SER A 230 -32.15 9.47 18.28
N VAL A 231 -32.46 10.16 17.19
CA VAL A 231 -33.44 9.90 16.11
C VAL A 231 -33.30 8.52 15.43
N TRP A 232 -32.37 7.68 15.89
CA TRP A 232 -32.01 6.37 15.33
C TRP A 232 -31.92 5.25 16.38
N GLY A 233 -32.67 5.35 17.49
CA GLY A 233 -32.77 4.29 18.49
C GLY A 233 -33.45 3.05 17.93
N MET A 234 -32.74 2.25 17.16
CA MET A 234 -33.21 0.94 16.71
C MET A 234 -33.39 0.06 17.95
N SER A 235 -34.58 -0.51 18.12
CA SER A 235 -34.83 -1.47 19.20
C SER A 235 -33.90 -2.68 19.06
N THR A 236 -33.61 -3.37 20.16
CA THR A 236 -32.79 -4.59 20.12
C THR A 236 -33.36 -5.64 19.16
N LEU A 237 -34.69 -5.74 19.08
CA LEU A 237 -35.37 -6.59 18.11
C LEU A 237 -35.14 -6.10 16.67
N GLY A 238 -35.21 -4.80 16.41
CA GLY A 238 -34.90 -4.23 15.10
C GLY A 238 -33.45 -4.53 14.67
N LEU A 239 -32.49 -4.38 15.58
CA LEU A 239 -31.08 -4.73 15.31
C LEU A 239 -30.92 -6.22 15.01
N LEU A 240 -31.57 -7.10 15.77
CA LEU A 240 -31.55 -8.54 15.52
C LEU A 240 -32.09 -8.87 14.12
N VAL A 241 -33.22 -8.29 13.72
CA VAL A 241 -33.80 -8.49 12.38
C VAL A 241 -32.82 -8.03 11.29
N VAL A 242 -32.18 -6.87 11.46
CA VAL A 242 -31.19 -6.37 10.50
C VAL A 242 -29.97 -7.29 10.38
N VAL A 243 -29.44 -7.77 11.51
CA VAL A 243 -28.29 -8.69 11.54
C VAL A 243 -28.64 -10.03 10.91
N LEU A 244 -29.81 -10.61 11.24
CA LEU A 244 -30.28 -11.85 10.64
C LEU A 244 -30.54 -11.70 9.14
N GLY A 245 -31.14 -10.58 8.72
CA GLY A 245 -31.31 -10.24 7.31
C GLY A 245 -29.97 -10.12 6.57
N ALA A 246 -28.99 -9.46 7.17
CA ALA A 246 -27.63 -9.37 6.62
C ALA A 246 -26.99 -10.75 6.44
N LEU A 247 -27.10 -11.64 7.43
CA LEU A 247 -26.60 -13.02 7.33
C LEU A 247 -27.33 -13.82 6.25
N ALA A 248 -28.65 -13.68 6.15
CA ALA A 248 -29.47 -14.33 5.12
C ALA A 248 -29.06 -13.92 3.70
N VAL A 249 -28.50 -12.71 3.51
CA VAL A 249 -27.93 -12.24 2.24
C VAL A 249 -26.45 -12.66 2.09
N ALA A 250 -25.67 -12.61 3.16
CA ALA A 250 -24.22 -12.88 3.15
C ALA A 250 -23.90 -14.31 2.70
N VAL A 251 -24.66 -15.30 3.20
CA VAL A 251 -24.47 -16.72 2.91
C VAL A 251 -24.68 -17.05 1.42
N PRO A 252 -25.84 -16.75 0.80
CA PRO A 252 -26.03 -17.04 -0.62
C PRO A 252 -25.07 -16.25 -1.51
N LEU A 253 -24.73 -15.01 -1.15
CA LEU A 253 -23.72 -14.24 -1.87
C LEU A 253 -22.33 -14.90 -1.79
N GLY A 254 -21.96 -15.41 -0.61
CA GLY A 254 -20.72 -16.16 -0.40
C GLY A 254 -20.65 -17.44 -1.22
N LEU A 255 -21.74 -18.23 -1.25
CA LEU A 255 -21.84 -19.44 -2.06
C LEU A 255 -21.77 -19.13 -3.56
N LEU A 256 -22.44 -18.07 -4.02
CA LEU A 256 -22.39 -17.62 -5.40
C LEU A 256 -20.97 -17.22 -5.82
N VAL A 257 -20.26 -16.46 -4.97
CA VAL A 257 -18.86 -16.09 -5.22
C VAL A 257 -17.94 -17.31 -5.23
N LEU A 258 -18.14 -18.24 -4.29
CA LEU A 258 -17.40 -19.50 -4.22
C LEU A 258 -17.55 -20.33 -5.51
N GLU A 259 -18.79 -20.50 -5.98
CA GLU A 259 -19.11 -21.24 -7.20
C GLU A 259 -18.49 -20.57 -8.45
N ARG A 260 -18.70 -19.25 -8.60
CA ARG A 260 -18.14 -18.47 -9.71
C ARG A 260 -16.62 -18.58 -9.76
N LEU A 261 -15.95 -18.42 -8.62
CA LEU A 261 -14.50 -18.49 -8.56
C LEU A 261 -13.97 -19.89 -8.86
N ARG A 262 -14.58 -20.95 -8.29
CA ARG A 262 -14.18 -22.34 -8.58
C ARG A 262 -14.36 -22.70 -10.07
N ARG A 263 -15.42 -22.19 -10.70
CA ARG A 263 -15.75 -22.48 -12.10
C ARG A 263 -14.89 -21.70 -13.10
N GLU A 264 -14.71 -20.40 -12.87
CA GLU A 264 -14.16 -19.49 -13.89
C GLU A 264 -12.67 -19.15 -13.67
N LEU A 265 -12.10 -19.28 -12.46
CA LEU A 265 -10.66 -19.07 -12.26
C LEU A 265 -9.79 -20.06 -13.04
N PRO A 266 -10.11 -21.38 -13.10
CA PRO A 266 -9.33 -22.33 -13.90
C PRO A 266 -9.38 -22.07 -15.41
N ARG A 267 -10.36 -21.30 -15.88
CA ARG A 267 -10.55 -20.94 -17.30
C ARG A 267 -9.81 -19.67 -17.71
N ARG A 268 -8.97 -19.13 -16.82
CA ARG A 268 -8.18 -17.93 -17.11
C ARG A 268 -7.23 -18.18 -18.29
N PRO A 269 -7.07 -17.22 -19.21
CA PRO A 269 -6.06 -17.33 -20.26
C PRO A 269 -4.65 -17.33 -19.64
N GLU A 270 -3.75 -18.15 -20.18
CA GLU A 270 -2.33 -18.13 -19.81
C GLU A 270 -1.69 -16.78 -20.19
N GLN A 271 -0.90 -16.22 -19.27
CA GLN A 271 -0.22 -14.92 -19.45
C GLN A 271 1.22 -15.01 -18.93
N PRO A 272 2.15 -15.60 -19.70
CA PRO A 272 3.51 -15.88 -19.23
C PRO A 272 4.30 -14.62 -18.84
N SER A 273 3.94 -13.45 -19.39
CA SER A 273 4.59 -12.17 -19.12
C SER A 273 3.91 -11.34 -18.03
N ARG A 274 2.89 -11.87 -17.34
CA ARG A 274 2.17 -11.15 -16.29
C ARG A 274 3.06 -10.90 -15.07
N HIS A 275 3.20 -9.64 -14.69
CA HIS A 275 3.90 -9.25 -13.46
C HIS A 275 2.94 -9.22 -12.26
N VAL A 276 3.04 -10.26 -11.43
CA VAL A 276 2.32 -10.35 -10.15
C VAL A 276 3.22 -9.87 -9.02
N VAL A 277 2.77 -8.82 -8.31
CA VAL A 277 3.52 -8.14 -7.26
C VAL A 277 2.83 -8.36 -5.92
N ARG A 278 3.62 -8.65 -4.87
CA ARG A 278 3.10 -8.77 -3.50
C ARG A 278 2.74 -7.38 -2.94
N PRO A 279 1.73 -7.27 -2.07
CA PRO A 279 1.45 -6.02 -1.37
C PRO A 279 2.68 -5.46 -0.67
N THR A 280 2.85 -4.14 -0.76
CA THR A 280 3.97 -3.47 -0.11
C THR A 280 3.74 -3.35 1.40
N VAL A 281 4.81 -3.13 2.16
CA VAL A 281 4.72 -2.81 3.60
C VAL A 281 3.84 -1.57 3.83
N GLY A 282 3.87 -0.59 2.91
CA GLY A 282 3.00 0.57 2.95
C GLY A 282 1.51 0.19 2.94
N MET A 283 1.13 -0.77 2.10
CA MET A 283 -0.25 -1.26 2.04
C MET A 283 -0.66 -1.97 3.34
N ALA A 284 0.23 -2.74 3.97
CA ALA A 284 -0.02 -3.37 5.26
C ALA A 284 -0.24 -2.33 6.37
N ILE A 285 0.59 -1.28 6.42
CA ILE A 285 0.44 -0.15 7.34
C ILE A 285 -0.91 0.55 7.09
N GLY A 286 -1.25 0.80 5.83
CA GLY A 286 -2.50 1.46 5.47
C GLY A 286 -3.74 0.64 5.87
N ALA A 287 -3.73 -0.67 5.62
CA ALA A 287 -4.78 -1.59 6.07
C ALA A 287 -4.90 -1.60 7.60
N THR A 288 -3.77 -1.66 8.32
CA THR A 288 -3.76 -1.62 9.79
C THR A 288 -4.37 -0.33 10.32
N ALA A 289 -4.02 0.81 9.72
CA ALA A 289 -4.59 2.11 10.11
C ALA A 289 -6.12 2.15 9.92
N ILE A 290 -6.65 1.56 8.85
CA ILE A 290 -8.11 1.41 8.67
C ILE A 290 -8.70 0.55 9.77
N GLY A 291 -8.08 -0.59 10.11
CA GLY A 291 -8.57 -1.47 11.17
C GLY A 291 -8.64 -0.75 12.52
N VAL A 292 -7.61 0.02 12.88
CA VAL A 292 -7.59 0.84 14.09
C VAL A 292 -8.66 1.93 14.05
N MET A 293 -8.86 2.58 12.90
CA MET A 293 -9.89 3.60 12.72
C MET A 293 -11.30 3.02 12.92
N VAL A 294 -11.60 1.90 12.27
CA VAL A 294 -12.89 1.19 12.40
C VAL A 294 -13.17 0.78 13.85
N ALA A 295 -12.17 0.18 14.51
CA ALA A 295 -12.31 -0.23 15.92
C ALA A 295 -12.46 1.00 16.86
N GLY A 296 -11.71 2.07 16.59
CA GLY A 296 -11.77 3.32 17.34
C GLY A 296 -13.12 4.02 17.19
N GLU A 297 -13.66 4.11 15.98
CA GLU A 297 -14.99 4.68 15.72
C GLU A 297 -16.09 3.88 16.42
N ALA A 298 -16.07 2.55 16.31
CA ALA A 298 -17.01 1.69 17.04
C ALA A 298 -16.93 1.92 18.56
N TRP A 299 -15.71 2.04 19.11
CA TRP A 299 -15.51 2.35 20.52
C TRP A 299 -16.03 3.74 20.91
N LEU A 300 -15.75 4.77 20.12
CA LEU A 300 -16.23 6.13 20.38
C LEU A 300 -17.76 6.20 20.31
N GLU A 301 -18.40 5.42 19.45
CA GLU A 301 -19.86 5.27 19.40
C GLU A 301 -20.40 4.59 20.67
N VAL A 302 -19.74 3.54 21.18
CA VAL A 302 -20.07 2.90 22.46
C VAL A 302 -19.98 3.88 23.63
N VAL A 303 -18.94 4.72 23.68
CA VAL A 303 -18.75 5.69 24.78
C VAL A 303 -19.65 6.93 24.61
N GLY A 304 -20.34 7.08 23.48
CA GLY A 304 -21.21 8.23 23.22
C GLY A 304 -20.45 9.52 22.89
N ARG A 305 -19.17 9.40 22.50
CA ARG A 305 -18.35 10.54 22.07
C ARG A 305 -18.40 10.78 20.56
N TRP A 306 -18.90 9.81 19.79
CA TRP A 306 -19.05 9.97 18.35
C TRP A 306 -20.39 10.63 18.00
N PRO A 307 -20.40 11.73 17.23
CA PRO A 307 -21.62 12.44 16.89
C PRO A 307 -22.48 11.72 15.83
N MET A 308 -21.89 10.80 15.07
CA MET A 308 -22.58 10.06 14.00
C MET A 308 -22.94 8.64 14.46
N VAL A 309 -24.15 8.18 14.14
CA VAL A 309 -24.58 6.79 14.40
C VAL A 309 -24.36 5.98 13.13
N LEU A 310 -23.20 5.33 13.01
CA LEU A 310 -22.83 4.53 11.83
C LEU A 310 -23.07 3.04 12.06
N ALA A 311 -23.02 2.59 13.31
CA ALA A 311 -23.07 1.18 13.66
C ALA A 311 -24.24 0.38 13.05
N PRO A 312 -25.49 0.88 13.04
CA PRO A 312 -26.64 0.12 12.51
C PRO A 312 -26.57 -0.17 11.00
N LEU A 313 -25.76 0.57 10.25
CA LEU A 313 -25.57 0.37 8.80
C LEU A 313 -24.22 -0.29 8.50
N ALA A 314 -23.15 0.20 9.12
CA ALA A 314 -21.79 -0.24 8.84
C ALA A 314 -21.55 -1.69 9.30
N GLY A 315 -22.08 -2.08 10.47
CA GLY A 315 -21.97 -3.46 10.99
C GLY A 315 -22.61 -4.49 10.06
N PRO A 316 -23.91 -4.36 9.71
CA PRO A 316 -24.59 -5.27 8.79
C PRO A 316 -23.95 -5.30 7.39
N LEU A 317 -23.52 -4.15 6.85
CA LEU A 317 -22.81 -4.10 5.58
C LEU A 317 -21.49 -4.90 5.62
N CYS A 318 -20.72 -4.77 6.70
CA CYS A 318 -19.51 -5.57 6.90
C CYS A 318 -19.82 -7.07 6.98
N LEU A 319 -20.91 -7.47 7.64
CA LEU A 319 -21.38 -8.86 7.69
C LEU A 319 -21.74 -9.41 6.31
N VAL A 320 -22.45 -8.63 5.49
CA VAL A 320 -22.80 -9.02 4.11
C VAL A 320 -21.54 -9.25 3.27
N LEU A 321 -20.49 -8.44 3.47
CA LEU A 321 -19.28 -8.48 2.67
C LEU A 321 -18.21 -9.45 3.18
N VAL A 322 -18.16 -9.75 4.48
CA VAL A 322 -17.10 -10.60 5.06
C VAL A 322 -17.20 -12.04 4.56
N VAL A 323 -18.41 -12.58 4.40
CA VAL A 323 -18.64 -13.95 3.93
C VAL A 323 -18.14 -14.17 2.49
N PRO A 324 -18.53 -13.36 1.48
CA PRO A 324 -17.98 -13.51 0.12
C PRO A 324 -16.48 -13.23 0.05
N ALA A 325 -15.94 -12.29 0.85
CA ALA A 325 -14.50 -12.06 0.92
C ALA A 325 -13.76 -13.30 1.48
N ALA A 326 -14.28 -13.92 2.54
CA ALA A 326 -13.71 -15.13 3.13
C ALA A 326 -13.80 -16.33 2.16
N ALA A 327 -14.92 -16.50 1.45
CA ALA A 327 -15.08 -17.52 0.42
C ALA A 327 -14.06 -17.34 -0.72
N ALA A 328 -13.86 -16.10 -1.17
CA ALA A 328 -12.83 -15.78 -2.16
C ALA A 328 -11.42 -16.08 -1.66
N ALA A 329 -11.10 -15.69 -0.42
CA ALA A 329 -9.81 -15.97 0.21
C ALA A 329 -9.53 -17.48 0.29
N TRP A 330 -10.56 -18.28 0.62
CA TRP A 330 -10.46 -19.73 0.70
C TRP A 330 -10.15 -20.37 -0.66
N VAL A 331 -10.84 -19.95 -1.74
CA VAL A 331 -10.56 -20.47 -3.10
C VAL A 331 -9.16 -20.10 -3.56
N VAL A 332 -8.77 -18.84 -3.39
CA VAL A 332 -7.46 -18.35 -3.83
C VAL A 332 -6.31 -19.06 -3.11
N ARG A 333 -6.49 -19.37 -1.81
CA ARG A 333 -5.48 -20.08 -1.02
C ARG A 333 -5.26 -21.52 -1.48
N ALA A 334 -6.28 -22.16 -2.05
CA ALA A 334 -6.20 -23.51 -2.59
C ALA A 334 -5.71 -23.54 -4.06
N GLY A 335 -5.68 -22.39 -4.73
CA GLY A 335 -5.33 -22.27 -6.15
C GLY A 335 -3.86 -21.91 -6.40
N GLU A 336 -3.58 -21.58 -7.65
CA GLU A 336 -2.25 -21.17 -8.12
C GLU A 336 -1.82 -19.78 -7.58
N PRO A 337 -0.51 -19.56 -7.33
CA PRO A 337 0.01 -18.32 -6.72
C PRO A 337 -0.19 -17.06 -7.57
N ASP A 338 -0.46 -17.19 -8.87
CA ASP A 338 -0.53 -16.08 -9.82
C ASP A 338 -1.94 -15.45 -9.95
N VAL A 339 -2.89 -15.83 -9.08
CA VAL A 339 -4.22 -15.20 -9.05
C VAL A 339 -4.11 -13.77 -8.52
N THR A 340 -4.66 -12.81 -9.26
CA THR A 340 -4.59 -11.39 -8.91
C THR A 340 -5.92 -10.87 -8.34
N VAL A 341 -5.86 -9.78 -7.55
CA VAL A 341 -7.07 -9.15 -6.95
C VAL A 341 -8.10 -8.77 -8.02
N VAL A 342 -7.63 -8.32 -9.19
CA VAL A 342 -8.51 -7.89 -10.30
C VAL A 342 -9.25 -9.07 -10.90
N ASP A 343 -8.60 -10.22 -11.03
CA ASP A 343 -9.23 -11.45 -11.54
C ASP A 343 -10.33 -11.90 -10.61
N VAL A 344 -10.03 -11.98 -9.30
CA VAL A 344 -11.01 -12.39 -8.27
C VAL A 344 -12.19 -11.44 -8.26
N ARG A 345 -11.95 -10.12 -8.24
CA ARG A 345 -13.02 -9.12 -8.25
C ARG A 345 -13.88 -9.25 -9.52
N ARG A 346 -13.26 -9.40 -10.68
CA ARG A 346 -13.98 -9.51 -11.96
C ARG A 346 -14.83 -10.77 -11.98
N VAL A 347 -14.26 -11.93 -11.68
CA VAL A 347 -14.98 -13.22 -11.64
C VAL A 347 -16.11 -13.19 -10.61
N ALA A 348 -15.84 -12.69 -9.40
CA ALA A 348 -16.85 -12.60 -8.35
C ALA A 348 -18.05 -11.74 -8.77
N LEU A 349 -17.80 -10.57 -9.37
CA LEU A 349 -18.84 -9.63 -9.76
C LEU A 349 -19.58 -10.05 -11.05
N THR A 350 -18.84 -10.45 -12.09
CA THR A 350 -19.43 -10.68 -13.42
C THR A 350 -19.71 -12.14 -13.74
N GLY A 351 -19.12 -13.09 -13.01
CA GLY A 351 -19.19 -14.51 -13.33
C GLY A 351 -18.56 -14.87 -14.68
N ARG A 352 -17.66 -14.01 -15.21
CA ARG A 352 -16.96 -14.23 -16.47
C ARG A 352 -15.48 -14.46 -16.24
N PRO A 353 -14.79 -15.22 -17.11
CA PRO A 353 -13.36 -15.42 -17.00
C PRO A 353 -12.60 -14.07 -17.06
N PRO A 354 -11.43 -13.97 -16.39
CA PRO A 354 -10.59 -12.79 -16.48
C PRO A 354 -10.19 -12.50 -17.94
N ALA A 355 -10.21 -11.23 -18.34
CA ALA A 355 -9.71 -10.86 -19.66
C ALA A 355 -8.19 -10.72 -19.67
N VAL A 356 -7.61 -10.73 -20.88
CA VAL A 356 -6.19 -10.50 -21.08
C VAL A 356 -5.78 -9.12 -20.57
N ASP A 357 -4.65 -9.03 -19.88
CA ASP A 357 -4.15 -7.78 -19.36
C ASP A 357 -3.76 -6.84 -20.52
N ALA A 358 -4.33 -5.63 -20.52
CA ALA A 358 -3.98 -4.60 -21.48
C ALA A 358 -2.61 -4.01 -21.18
N LEU A 359 -1.86 -3.71 -22.24
CA LEU A 359 -0.61 -2.94 -22.14
C LEU A 359 -0.91 -1.55 -21.56
N THR A 360 0.01 -1.07 -20.72
CA THR A 360 -0.04 0.24 -20.11
C THR A 360 1.31 0.93 -20.27
N GLU A 361 1.31 2.26 -20.28
CA GLU A 361 2.55 3.01 -20.29
C GLU A 361 3.33 2.81 -18.96
N GLY A 362 4.41 2.02 -19.04
CA GLY A 362 5.36 1.72 -17.97
C GLY A 362 6.65 2.52 -18.11
N LEU A 363 7.55 2.32 -17.15
CA LEU A 363 8.89 2.93 -17.16
C LEU A 363 9.94 1.83 -17.04
N VAL A 364 10.90 1.82 -17.96
CA VAL A 364 12.03 0.88 -17.92
C VAL A 364 13.34 1.66 -17.94
N GLY A 365 14.37 1.13 -17.28
CA GLY A 365 15.69 1.76 -17.25
C GLY A 365 16.28 1.82 -18.65
N ALA A 366 16.75 3.01 -19.06
CA ALA A 366 17.29 3.24 -20.40
C ALA A 366 18.41 2.26 -20.79
N TYR A 367 19.22 1.81 -19.82
CA TYR A 367 20.31 0.86 -20.05
C TYR A 367 19.86 -0.61 -20.17
N ARG A 368 18.64 -0.94 -19.73
CA ARG A 368 18.13 -2.32 -19.75
C ARG A 368 17.42 -2.67 -21.05
N ALA A 369 17.07 -1.67 -21.86
CA ALA A 369 16.65 -1.89 -23.23
C ALA A 369 17.89 -2.27 -24.05
N GLY A 370 18.25 -3.56 -24.05
CA GLY A 370 19.32 -4.06 -24.90
C GLY A 370 18.97 -3.87 -26.39
N PRO A 371 19.91 -4.10 -27.32
CA PRO A 371 19.66 -3.98 -28.76
C PRO A 371 18.47 -4.82 -29.25
N SER A 372 18.20 -5.95 -28.59
CA SER A 372 17.03 -6.81 -28.85
C SER A 372 15.70 -6.16 -28.45
N ASP A 373 15.68 -5.36 -27.39
CA ASP A 373 14.49 -4.63 -26.92
C ASP A 373 14.31 -3.32 -27.70
N ALA A 374 15.42 -2.72 -28.16
CA ALA A 374 15.40 -1.58 -29.07
C ALA A 374 14.74 -1.94 -30.42
N GLY A 375 14.93 -3.17 -30.91
CA GLY A 375 14.23 -3.66 -32.11
C GLY A 375 12.72 -3.80 -31.91
N LEU A 376 12.27 -4.24 -30.73
CA LEU A 376 10.84 -4.26 -30.37
C LEU A 376 10.26 -2.85 -30.21
N LEU A 377 11.04 -1.91 -29.67
CA LEU A 377 10.64 -0.51 -29.52
C LEU A 377 10.56 0.22 -30.89
N ALA A 378 11.50 -0.05 -31.79
CA ALA A 378 11.48 0.47 -33.16
C ALA A 378 10.30 -0.12 -33.97
N ALA A 379 10.08 -1.44 -33.87
CA ALA A 379 8.93 -2.09 -34.52
C ALA A 379 7.57 -1.60 -33.98
N GLN A 380 7.53 -1.12 -32.72
CA GLN A 380 6.33 -0.56 -32.12
C GLN A 380 6.14 0.94 -32.46
N GLN A 381 7.20 1.66 -32.81
CA GLN A 381 7.11 3.02 -33.38
C GLN A 381 6.70 3.00 -34.85
N ASP A 382 7.07 1.95 -35.61
CA ASP A 382 6.70 1.77 -37.02
C ASP A 382 5.35 1.08 -37.24
N GLN A 383 4.67 0.61 -36.18
CA GLN A 383 3.27 0.25 -36.33
C GLN A 383 2.46 1.54 -36.55
N PRO A 384 1.84 1.73 -37.73
CA PRO A 384 0.97 2.88 -37.95
C PRO A 384 -0.07 2.87 -36.85
N ALA A 385 -0.29 4.02 -36.21
CA ALA A 385 -1.31 4.18 -35.18
C ALA A 385 -2.58 3.47 -35.68
N GLY A 386 -2.90 2.33 -35.05
CA GLY A 386 -4.00 1.48 -35.49
C GLY A 386 -5.24 2.34 -35.71
N PRO A 387 -6.06 2.03 -36.73
CA PRO A 387 -7.12 2.91 -37.24
C PRO A 387 -7.80 3.57 -36.05
N GLY A 388 -7.60 4.90 -35.94
CA GLY A 388 -8.10 5.67 -34.83
C GLY A 388 -9.56 5.28 -34.63
N TRP A 389 -9.91 4.92 -33.40
CA TRP A 389 -11.31 4.88 -33.00
C TRP A 389 -11.84 6.30 -33.19
N VAL A 390 -12.31 6.58 -34.41
CA VAL A 390 -13.11 7.75 -34.73
C VAL A 390 -14.35 7.54 -33.90
N LEU A 391 -14.38 8.21 -32.74
CA LEU A 391 -15.61 8.47 -32.02
C LEU A 391 -16.49 9.23 -32.99
N GLY A 392 -17.37 8.50 -33.68
CA GLY A 392 -18.41 9.07 -34.50
C GLY A 392 -19.25 9.96 -33.62
N THR A 393 -19.08 11.27 -33.79
CA THR A 393 -20.05 12.25 -33.34
C THR A 393 -21.27 12.09 -34.23
N ALA A 394 -22.25 11.31 -33.77
CA ALA A 394 -23.61 11.41 -34.29
C ALA A 394 -24.16 12.78 -33.86
N ARG A 395 -24.46 13.61 -34.86
CA ARG A 395 -25.39 14.73 -34.73
C ARG A 395 -26.81 14.21 -34.85
#